data_AF-A0A5E4LX09-F1
#
_entry.id   AF-A0A5E4LX09-F1
#
_cell.length_a   1.000
_cell.length_b   1.000
_cell.length_c   1.000
_cell.angle_alpha   90.00
_cell.angle_beta   90.00
_cell.angle_gamma   90.00
#
_symmetry.space_group_name_H-M   'P 1'
#
loop_
_entity.id
_entity.type
_entity.pdbx_description
1 polymer ?
#
loop_
_entity_poly.entity_id
_entity_poly.type
_entity_poly.pdbx_seq_one_letter_code
_entity_poly.pdbx_strand_id
1 'polypeptide(L)'
;MKLLILALLVLVVSSSFLTQAFALQLSTDRDVYSKGQPLLVYGQALPDEPLIIRLFAPDGTIAQFNQINADDTGSFSHILIRWPNATSNYAFGTYSVEAIATKEQGISKTIDVKFLANSSLIQVPQQPIVLVSVFAPQSAAINQTFRVFIQVTSDGLLVAGNPSTVLGSSHVHMPDGSVVNLSDSIKTLHQGLFYVDFTPSQEGTYIFHITATSKGTAANGSVATLVLKQNFESVSNQILQLNTVLDSTSKELDKLKSEIQGFGNVLNSSQQSITLANQNLNKSVTKMSDSVTNIDQASTQLNSLFLPVVALIAIIIALQITILARRR
;
A
#
# COMPACT_ATOMS: atom_id res chain seq x y z
N MET A 1 10.43 15.52 -60.27
CA MET A 1 9.63 14.28 -60.18
C MET A 1 9.05 14.02 -58.79
N LYS A 2 9.85 14.00 -57.71
CA LYS A 2 9.35 13.75 -56.33
C LYS A 2 8.31 14.76 -55.81
N LEU A 3 8.49 16.06 -56.10
CA LEU A 3 7.52 17.11 -55.73
C LEU A 3 6.17 16.99 -56.46
N LEU A 4 6.19 16.49 -57.69
CA LEU A 4 4.99 16.33 -58.53
C LEU A 4 4.16 15.12 -58.08
N ILE A 5 4.83 14.06 -57.62
CA ILE A 5 4.20 12.87 -57.02
C ILE A 5 3.58 13.21 -55.66
N LEU A 6 4.24 14.04 -54.85
CA LEU A 6 3.70 14.47 -53.56
C LEU A 6 2.46 15.36 -53.71
N ALA A 7 2.46 16.28 -54.69
CA ALA A 7 1.28 17.10 -55.00
C ALA A 7 0.10 16.25 -55.50
N LEU A 8 0.36 15.23 -56.32
CA LEU A 8 -0.67 14.31 -56.80
C LEU A 8 -1.25 13.45 -55.65
N LEU A 9 -0.41 13.01 -54.71
CA LEU A 9 -0.84 12.24 -53.55
C LEU A 9 -1.71 13.08 -52.60
N VAL A 10 -1.36 14.35 -52.37
CA VAL A 10 -2.18 15.27 -51.55
C VAL A 10 -3.53 15.55 -52.22
N LEU A 11 -3.60 15.64 -53.55
CA LEU A 11 -4.85 15.86 -54.30
C LEU A 11 -5.79 14.64 -54.27
N VAL A 12 -5.23 13.43 -54.33
CA VAL A 12 -6.01 12.17 -54.22
C VAL A 12 -6.53 11.97 -52.78
N VAL A 13 -5.71 12.30 -51.79
CA VAL A 13 -6.10 12.22 -50.38
C VAL A 13 -7.15 13.28 -50.04
N SER A 14 -7.05 14.51 -50.56
CA SER A 14 -8.04 15.57 -50.31
C SER A 14 -9.39 15.34 -50.99
N SER A 15 -9.42 14.74 -52.19
CA SER A 15 -10.68 14.33 -52.85
C SER A 15 -11.39 13.17 -52.11
N SER A 16 -10.63 12.33 -51.39
CA SER A 16 -11.16 11.26 -50.55
C SER A 16 -11.77 11.77 -49.22
N PHE A 17 -11.36 12.95 -48.74
CA PHE A 17 -11.91 13.58 -47.54
C PHE A 17 -13.13 14.46 -47.81
N LEU A 18 -13.28 15.01 -49.03
CA LEU A 18 -14.45 15.82 -49.41
C LEU A 18 -15.71 14.99 -49.70
N THR A 19 -15.56 13.70 -50.02
CA THR A 19 -16.68 12.80 -50.35
C THR A 19 -17.43 12.26 -49.12
N GLN A 20 -16.91 12.46 -47.91
CA GLN A 20 -17.63 12.09 -46.67
C GLN A 20 -18.49 13.22 -46.09
N ALA A 21 -18.35 14.46 -46.59
CA ALA A 21 -19.03 15.62 -46.02
C ALA A 21 -20.51 15.76 -46.45
N PHE A 22 -20.96 15.03 -47.48
CA PHE A 22 -22.29 15.16 -48.07
C PHE A 22 -23.06 13.85 -48.17
N ALA A 23 -22.75 12.84 -47.35
CA ALA A 23 -23.55 11.63 -47.34
C ALA A 23 -24.99 11.94 -46.89
N LEU A 24 -26.00 11.52 -47.67
CA LEU A 24 -27.41 11.66 -47.30
C LEU A 24 -27.64 11.23 -45.83
N GLN A 25 -28.18 12.14 -45.03
CA GLN A 25 -28.60 11.92 -43.65
C GLN A 25 -30.12 12.01 -43.55
N LEU A 26 -30.71 11.13 -42.75
CA LEU A 26 -32.14 11.10 -42.49
C LEU A 26 -32.38 10.92 -40.99
N SER A 27 -33.27 11.72 -40.44
CA SER A 27 -33.71 11.65 -39.05
C SER A 27 -35.19 12.00 -38.97
N THR A 28 -35.80 11.58 -37.87
CA THR A 28 -37.20 11.86 -37.54
C THR A 28 -37.28 12.55 -36.18
N ASP A 29 -38.33 13.33 -35.93
CA ASP A 29 -38.48 14.06 -34.67
C ASP A 29 -38.76 13.14 -33.46
N ARG A 30 -39.24 11.91 -33.73
CA ARG A 30 -39.51 10.86 -32.73
C ARG A 30 -39.30 9.46 -33.33
N ASP A 31 -39.17 8.48 -32.45
CA ASP A 31 -39.16 7.06 -32.82
C ASP A 31 -40.57 6.43 -32.75
N VAL A 32 -41.47 7.03 -31.96
CA VAL A 32 -42.82 6.52 -31.69
C VAL A 32 -43.85 7.64 -31.79
N TYR A 33 -44.91 7.37 -32.53
CA TYR A 33 -46.00 8.28 -32.84
C TYR A 33 -47.35 7.69 -32.50
N SER A 34 -48.30 8.60 -32.30
CA SER A 34 -49.72 8.33 -32.04
C SER A 34 -50.57 9.30 -32.84
N LYS A 35 -51.89 9.06 -32.85
CA LYS A 35 -52.86 9.83 -33.63
C LYS A 35 -52.63 11.34 -33.52
N GLY A 36 -52.65 12.03 -34.67
CA GLY A 36 -52.56 13.48 -34.79
C GLY A 36 -51.15 14.05 -34.72
N GLN A 37 -50.16 13.26 -34.33
CA GLN A 37 -48.77 13.71 -34.30
C GLN A 37 -48.22 13.83 -35.74
N PRO A 38 -47.48 14.90 -36.07
CA PRO A 38 -46.76 14.97 -37.34
C PRO A 38 -45.52 14.07 -37.28
N LEU A 39 -45.24 13.35 -38.36
CA LEU A 39 -43.95 12.75 -38.64
C LEU A 39 -43.10 13.78 -39.39
N LEU A 40 -42.18 14.44 -38.68
CA LEU A 40 -41.23 15.36 -39.28
C LEU A 40 -39.98 14.59 -39.68
N VAL A 41 -39.65 14.62 -40.96
CA VAL A 41 -38.41 14.06 -41.52
C VAL A 41 -37.46 15.20 -41.82
N TYR A 42 -36.20 15.07 -41.44
CA TYR A 42 -35.19 16.09 -41.68
C TYR A 42 -33.80 15.46 -41.83
N GLY A 43 -32.86 16.22 -42.40
CA GLY A 43 -31.51 15.74 -42.62
C GLY A 43 -30.68 16.65 -43.52
N GLN A 44 -29.64 16.06 -44.10
CA GLN A 44 -28.66 16.71 -44.98
C GLN A 44 -28.51 15.91 -46.28
N ALA A 45 -28.42 16.60 -47.40
CA ALA A 45 -28.17 16.10 -48.75
C ALA A 45 -27.27 17.09 -49.52
N LEU A 46 -27.09 16.94 -50.84
CA LEU A 46 -26.39 17.96 -51.62
C LEU A 46 -27.24 19.24 -51.75
N PRO A 47 -26.60 20.43 -51.87
CA PRO A 47 -27.30 21.67 -52.17
C PRO A 47 -28.22 21.57 -53.39
N ASP A 48 -29.45 22.09 -53.24
CA ASP A 48 -30.52 22.05 -54.25
C ASP A 48 -30.83 20.64 -54.78
N GLU A 49 -30.57 19.57 -54.01
CA GLU A 49 -30.82 18.20 -54.43
C GLU A 49 -32.30 17.81 -54.34
N PRO A 50 -32.90 17.26 -55.42
CA PRO A 50 -34.20 16.64 -55.34
C PRO A 50 -34.13 15.33 -54.55
N LEU A 51 -34.99 15.21 -53.54
CA LEU A 51 -35.14 14.05 -52.68
C LEU A 51 -36.51 13.42 -52.88
N ILE A 52 -36.55 12.09 -52.95
CA ILE A 52 -37.78 11.30 -52.87
C ILE A 52 -37.89 10.76 -51.45
N ILE A 53 -39.00 11.03 -50.77
CA ILE A 53 -39.29 10.54 -49.42
C ILE A 53 -40.50 9.62 -49.47
N ARG A 54 -40.32 8.38 -48.99
CA ARG A 54 -41.36 7.35 -48.95
C ARG A 54 -41.60 6.90 -47.52
N LEU A 55 -42.86 6.64 -47.20
CA LEU A 55 -43.24 5.94 -45.96
C LEU A 55 -43.77 4.56 -46.34
N PHE A 56 -43.15 3.50 -45.84
CA PHE A 56 -43.63 2.14 -45.98
C PHE A 56 -44.47 1.75 -44.78
N ALA A 57 -45.67 1.21 -45.02
CA ALA A 57 -46.52 0.60 -44.00
C ALA A 57 -45.95 -0.74 -43.51
N PRO A 58 -46.43 -1.26 -42.36
CA PRO A 58 -45.97 -2.53 -41.81
C PRO A 58 -46.16 -3.73 -42.76
N ASP A 59 -47.07 -3.63 -43.73
CA ASP A 59 -47.32 -4.63 -44.78
C ASP A 59 -46.40 -4.49 -46.01
N GLY A 60 -45.48 -3.51 -45.99
CA GLY A 60 -44.55 -3.21 -47.07
C GLY A 60 -45.11 -2.32 -48.19
N THR A 61 -46.38 -1.89 -48.10
CA THR A 61 -46.96 -0.97 -49.09
C THR A 61 -46.51 0.48 -48.86
N ILE A 62 -46.52 1.29 -49.92
CA ILE A 62 -46.17 2.72 -49.81
C ILE A 62 -47.38 3.49 -49.28
N ALA A 63 -47.26 3.98 -48.06
CA ALA A 63 -48.28 4.75 -47.34
C ALA A 63 -48.22 6.26 -47.66
N GLN A 64 -47.04 6.80 -47.99
CA GLN A 64 -46.84 8.18 -48.45
C GLN A 64 -45.67 8.24 -49.44
N PHE A 65 -45.77 9.17 -50.39
CA PHE A 65 -44.73 9.45 -51.39
C PHE A 65 -44.67 10.95 -51.64
N ASN A 66 -43.52 11.56 -51.38
CA ASN A 66 -43.29 12.98 -51.54
C ASN A 66 -41.98 13.22 -52.29
N GLN A 67 -41.95 14.28 -53.08
CA GLN A 67 -40.72 14.79 -53.67
C GLN A 67 -40.48 16.19 -53.13
N ILE A 68 -39.30 16.43 -52.56
CA ILE A 68 -38.88 17.71 -52.00
C ILE A 68 -37.50 18.09 -52.54
N ASN A 69 -37.08 19.33 -52.35
CA ASN A 69 -35.71 19.75 -52.61
C ASN A 69 -35.04 20.12 -51.30
N ALA A 70 -33.76 19.74 -51.16
CA ALA A 70 -32.88 20.35 -50.17
C ALA A 70 -32.64 21.83 -50.51
N ASP A 71 -32.33 22.64 -49.51
CA ASP A 71 -32.00 24.06 -49.69
C ASP A 71 -30.58 24.28 -50.23
N ASP A 72 -30.16 25.55 -50.34
CA ASP A 72 -28.84 25.96 -50.82
C ASP A 72 -27.69 25.50 -49.91
N THR A 73 -27.98 25.07 -48.69
CA THR A 73 -27.04 24.47 -47.74
C THR A 73 -27.06 22.94 -47.75
N GLY A 74 -28.00 22.33 -48.47
CA GLY A 74 -28.23 20.88 -48.47
C GLY A 74 -29.18 20.39 -47.38
N SER A 75 -29.73 21.28 -46.55
CA SER A 75 -30.64 20.91 -45.47
C SER A 75 -32.05 20.67 -46.01
N PHE A 76 -32.77 19.71 -45.42
CA PHE A 76 -34.19 19.51 -45.73
C PHE A 76 -35.00 19.22 -44.46
N SER A 77 -36.26 19.61 -44.47
CA SER A 77 -37.22 19.36 -43.40
C SER A 77 -38.63 19.33 -43.96
N HIS A 78 -39.38 18.26 -43.69
CA HIS A 78 -40.73 18.08 -44.24
C HIS A 78 -41.62 17.26 -43.31
N ILE A 79 -42.90 17.62 -43.21
CA ILE A 79 -43.88 16.78 -42.51
C ILE A 79 -44.41 15.75 -43.50
N LEU A 80 -43.98 14.50 -43.37
CA LEU A 80 -44.32 13.43 -44.30
C LEU A 80 -45.77 12.96 -44.14
N ILE A 81 -46.27 12.92 -42.91
CA ILE A 81 -47.66 12.61 -42.60
C ILE A 81 -48.06 13.21 -41.26
N ARG A 82 -49.35 13.48 -41.06
CA ARG A 82 -49.95 13.57 -39.72
C ARG A 82 -50.70 12.28 -39.45
N TRP A 83 -50.27 11.53 -38.44
CA TRP A 83 -50.77 10.17 -38.20
C TRP A 83 -52.31 10.14 -38.06
N PRO A 84 -53.02 9.38 -38.90
CA PRO A 84 -54.48 9.33 -38.86
C PRO A 84 -54.99 8.47 -37.69
N ASN A 85 -56.30 8.26 -37.60
CA ASN A 85 -56.82 7.15 -36.80
C ASN A 85 -56.34 5.82 -37.41
N ALA A 86 -56.08 4.82 -36.56
CA ALA A 86 -55.73 3.50 -37.05
C ALA A 86 -56.88 2.92 -37.90
N THR A 87 -56.55 2.45 -39.09
CA THR A 87 -57.47 1.84 -40.06
C THR A 87 -56.79 0.64 -40.71
N SER A 88 -57.50 -0.11 -41.58
CA SER A 88 -56.88 -1.18 -42.38
C SER A 88 -55.72 -0.69 -43.25
N ASN A 89 -55.73 0.58 -43.68
CA ASN A 89 -54.70 1.18 -44.53
C ASN A 89 -53.59 1.87 -43.72
N TYR A 90 -53.85 2.19 -42.45
CA TYR A 90 -52.89 2.77 -41.52
C TYR A 90 -52.96 2.03 -40.18
N ALA A 91 -52.44 0.80 -40.15
CA ALA A 91 -52.46 -0.06 -38.98
C ALA A 91 -51.35 0.32 -37.97
N PHE A 92 -51.55 0.04 -36.69
CA PHE A 92 -50.46 0.15 -35.72
C PHE A 92 -49.33 -0.83 -36.07
N GLY A 93 -48.09 -0.38 -35.92
CA GLY A 93 -46.92 -1.19 -36.27
C GLY A 93 -45.67 -0.36 -36.55
N THR A 94 -44.65 -1.04 -37.06
CA THR A 94 -43.40 -0.40 -37.51
C THR A 94 -43.55 0.03 -38.96
N TYR A 95 -43.34 1.30 -39.20
CA TYR A 95 -43.27 1.92 -40.52
C TYR A 95 -41.81 2.25 -40.83
N SER A 96 -41.45 2.25 -42.11
CA SER A 96 -40.10 2.54 -42.55
C SER A 96 -40.09 3.80 -43.40
N VAL A 97 -39.35 4.82 -42.99
CA VAL A 97 -39.17 6.06 -43.75
C VAL A 97 -37.91 5.91 -44.59
N GLU A 98 -38.03 6.15 -45.88
CA GLU A 98 -36.90 6.12 -46.81
C GLU A 98 -36.73 7.46 -47.49
N ALA A 99 -35.51 7.98 -47.54
CA ALA A 99 -35.12 9.13 -48.34
C ALA A 99 -34.13 8.71 -49.42
N ILE A 100 -34.33 9.16 -50.66
CA ILE A 100 -33.50 8.83 -51.82
C ILE A 100 -33.00 10.13 -52.46
N ALA A 101 -31.67 10.23 -52.56
CA ALA A 101 -30.92 11.31 -53.20
C ALA A 101 -30.81 11.05 -54.71
N THR A 102 -31.39 11.92 -55.55
CA THR A 102 -31.51 11.68 -56.99
C THR A 102 -30.28 12.10 -57.81
N LYS A 103 -29.43 13.01 -57.29
CA LYS A 103 -28.19 13.42 -57.96
C LYS A 103 -27.02 12.51 -57.60
N GLU A 104 -27.06 11.88 -56.43
CA GLU A 104 -26.02 10.95 -55.95
C GLU A 104 -26.25 9.49 -56.35
N GLN A 105 -26.48 9.18 -57.63
CA GLN A 105 -26.69 7.79 -58.11
C GLN A 105 -27.84 7.02 -57.40
N GLY A 106 -28.79 7.71 -56.75
CA GLY A 106 -29.91 7.07 -56.06
C GLY A 106 -29.59 6.55 -54.66
N ILE A 107 -28.59 7.12 -53.96
CA ILE A 107 -28.30 6.76 -52.55
C ILE A 107 -29.57 6.88 -51.71
N SER A 108 -29.84 5.85 -50.92
CA SER A 108 -31.01 5.76 -50.04
C SER A 108 -30.61 5.59 -48.58
N LYS A 109 -31.40 6.21 -47.69
CA LYS A 109 -31.36 6.01 -46.24
C LYS A 109 -32.72 5.64 -45.70
N THR A 110 -32.74 4.69 -44.78
CA THR A 110 -33.97 4.19 -44.15
C THR A 110 -33.90 4.33 -42.63
N ILE A 111 -35.01 4.74 -42.02
CA ILE A 111 -35.19 4.79 -40.56
C ILE A 111 -36.58 4.26 -40.20
N ASP A 112 -36.63 3.40 -39.19
CA ASP A 112 -37.89 2.83 -38.70
C ASP A 112 -38.53 3.72 -37.63
N VAL A 113 -39.84 3.88 -37.72
CA VAL A 113 -40.67 4.58 -36.73
C VAL A 113 -41.87 3.71 -36.36
N LYS A 114 -42.41 3.87 -35.16
CA LYS A 114 -43.59 3.09 -34.71
C LYS A 114 -44.83 3.97 -34.63
N PHE A 115 -45.93 3.50 -35.18
CA PHE A 115 -47.25 4.08 -34.96
C PHE A 115 -48.02 3.20 -33.98
N LEU A 116 -48.37 3.75 -32.81
CA LEU A 116 -49.03 3.05 -31.71
C LEU A 116 -50.23 3.85 -31.19
N ALA A 117 -51.09 3.20 -30.40
CA ALA A 117 -52.25 3.83 -29.78
C ALA A 117 -51.86 4.97 -28.81
N ASN A 118 -50.66 4.90 -28.23
CA ASN A 118 -50.05 5.95 -27.43
C ASN A 118 -48.58 6.14 -27.84
N SER A 119 -48.06 7.36 -27.70
CA SER A 119 -46.66 7.71 -28.00
C SER A 119 -45.77 7.71 -26.75
N SER A 120 -46.28 7.15 -25.65
CA SER A 120 -45.53 7.04 -24.39
C SER A 120 -44.50 5.94 -24.50
N LEU A 121 -43.23 6.32 -24.59
CA LEU A 121 -42.14 5.39 -24.36
C LEU A 121 -42.21 4.91 -22.92
N ILE A 122 -42.42 3.62 -22.69
CA ILE A 122 -42.19 3.02 -21.37
C ILE A 122 -40.67 3.07 -21.17
N GLN A 123 -40.18 4.06 -20.43
CA GLN A 123 -38.83 3.98 -19.87
C GLN A 123 -38.83 2.80 -18.89
N VAL A 124 -38.16 1.70 -19.24
CA VAL A 124 -37.83 0.68 -18.26
C VAL A 124 -36.85 1.32 -17.29
N PRO A 125 -37.17 1.49 -15.99
CA PRO A 125 -36.21 2.02 -15.04
C PRO A 125 -35.07 1.01 -14.93
N GLN A 126 -33.91 1.34 -15.48
CA GLN A 126 -32.67 0.62 -15.21
C GLN A 126 -32.24 1.04 -13.79
N GLN A 127 -32.38 0.14 -12.82
CA GLN A 127 -31.84 0.38 -11.50
C GLN A 127 -30.31 0.29 -11.57
N PRO A 128 -29.57 1.30 -11.12
CA PRO A 128 -28.12 1.27 -11.13
C PRO A 128 -27.60 0.17 -10.21
N ILE A 129 -26.52 -0.50 -10.61
CA ILE A 129 -25.84 -1.49 -9.77
C ILE A 129 -24.93 -0.73 -8.81
N VAL A 130 -25.31 -0.69 -7.54
CA VAL A 130 -24.52 -0.09 -6.48
C VAL A 130 -23.66 -1.17 -5.81
N LEU A 131 -22.37 -0.89 -5.62
CA LEU A 131 -21.43 -1.77 -4.92
C LEU A 131 -20.75 -1.02 -3.78
N VAL A 132 -20.50 -1.74 -2.69
CA VAL A 132 -19.78 -1.25 -1.51
C VAL A 132 -18.62 -2.19 -1.22
N SER A 133 -17.41 -1.63 -1.17
CA SER A 133 -16.20 -2.34 -0.71
C SER A 133 -15.72 -1.70 0.59
N VAL A 134 -15.48 -2.52 1.60
CA VAL A 134 -15.04 -2.07 2.92
C VAL A 134 -13.69 -2.71 3.25
N PHE A 135 -12.74 -1.88 3.67
CA PHE A 135 -11.38 -2.32 4.01
C PHE A 135 -11.04 -1.85 5.42
N ALA A 136 -10.64 -2.79 6.27
CA ALA A 136 -10.16 -2.53 7.62
C ALA A 136 -8.94 -3.42 7.88
N PRO A 137 -8.06 -3.06 8.82
CA PRO A 137 -7.03 -3.98 9.29
C PRO A 137 -7.67 -5.24 9.88
N GLN A 138 -7.06 -6.39 9.63
CA GLN A 138 -7.52 -7.68 10.16
C GLN A 138 -7.45 -7.71 11.69
N SER A 139 -6.47 -7.02 12.27
CA SER A 139 -6.27 -6.91 13.71
C SER A 139 -5.94 -5.48 14.14
N ALA A 140 -6.35 -5.09 15.35
CA ALA A 140 -5.98 -3.82 15.98
C ALA A 140 -5.74 -4.00 17.49
N ALA A 141 -5.29 -2.94 18.15
CA ALA A 141 -5.13 -2.91 19.61
C ALA A 141 -6.20 -2.06 20.29
N ILE A 142 -6.55 -2.40 21.53
CA ILE A 142 -7.37 -1.54 22.39
C ILE A 142 -6.74 -0.15 22.51
N ASN A 143 -7.58 0.89 22.54
CA ASN A 143 -7.21 2.30 22.64
C ASN A 143 -6.29 2.81 21.52
N GLN A 144 -6.11 2.04 20.44
CA GLN A 144 -5.37 2.46 19.26
C GLN A 144 -6.34 2.73 18.11
N THR A 145 -6.38 3.97 17.65
CA THR A 145 -7.21 4.35 16.51
C THR A 145 -6.72 3.65 15.24
N PHE A 146 -7.64 3.04 14.51
CA PHE A 146 -7.41 2.55 13.16
C PHE A 146 -8.47 3.09 12.20
N ARG A 147 -8.16 3.05 10.91
CA ARG A 147 -9.03 3.57 9.86
C ARG A 147 -9.71 2.43 9.11
N VAL A 148 -11.01 2.59 8.88
CA VAL A 148 -11.80 1.75 7.97
C VAL A 148 -12.09 2.57 6.71
N PHE A 149 -11.72 2.05 5.55
CA PHE A 149 -11.98 2.65 4.25
C PHE A 149 -13.22 2.05 3.61
N ILE A 150 -13.97 2.89 2.90
CA ILE A 150 -15.23 2.55 2.27
C ILE A 150 -15.19 3.09 0.84
N GLN A 151 -15.42 2.23 -0.14
CA GLN A 151 -15.61 2.64 -1.53
C GLN A 151 -17.03 2.33 -1.97
N VAL A 152 -17.68 3.31 -2.59
CA VAL A 152 -19.04 3.18 -3.14
C VAL A 152 -19.01 3.48 -4.63
N THR A 153 -19.47 2.53 -5.44
CA THR A 153 -19.62 2.71 -6.88
C THR A 153 -21.06 2.46 -7.33
N SER A 154 -21.46 3.10 -8.43
CA SER A 154 -22.73 2.93 -9.14
C SER A 154 -22.40 2.74 -10.60
N ASP A 155 -22.72 1.57 -11.16
CA ASP A 155 -22.39 1.20 -12.55
C ASP A 155 -20.89 1.37 -12.87
N GLY A 156 -20.04 1.09 -11.88
CA GLY A 156 -18.58 1.23 -11.98
C GLY A 156 -18.02 2.63 -11.74
N LEU A 157 -18.87 3.67 -11.60
CA LEU A 157 -18.45 5.04 -11.31
C LEU A 157 -18.52 5.34 -9.81
N LEU A 158 -17.58 6.15 -9.30
CA LEU A 158 -17.55 6.58 -7.90
C LEU A 158 -18.78 7.43 -7.55
N VAL A 159 -19.47 7.07 -6.46
CA VAL A 159 -20.67 7.79 -5.99
C VAL A 159 -20.25 9.01 -5.18
N ALA A 160 -20.42 10.20 -5.74
CA ALA A 160 -20.27 11.45 -5.01
C ALA A 160 -21.46 11.72 -4.09
N GLY A 161 -21.22 12.32 -2.92
CA GLY A 161 -22.29 12.71 -2.01
C GLY A 161 -21.80 12.96 -0.58
N ASN A 162 -22.69 13.48 0.26
CA ASN A 162 -22.43 13.65 1.68
C ASN A 162 -22.49 12.27 2.36
N PRO A 163 -21.50 11.88 3.19
CA PRO A 163 -21.48 10.58 3.87
C PRO A 163 -22.75 10.29 4.66
N SER A 164 -23.34 11.28 5.34
CA SER A 164 -24.56 11.08 6.14
C SER A 164 -25.78 10.75 5.28
N THR A 165 -25.75 11.11 3.99
CA THR A 165 -26.81 10.76 3.02
C THR A 165 -26.54 9.45 2.32
N VAL A 166 -25.29 9.20 1.91
CA VAL A 166 -24.92 8.00 1.14
C VAL A 166 -24.79 6.78 2.05
N LEU A 167 -24.26 6.96 3.27
CA LEU A 167 -23.85 5.90 4.19
C LEU A 167 -24.56 5.98 5.55
N GLY A 168 -25.66 6.73 5.65
CA GLY A 168 -26.32 7.09 6.92
C GLY A 168 -26.88 5.93 7.76
N SER A 169 -26.96 4.71 7.20
CA SER A 169 -27.39 3.50 7.92
C SER A 169 -26.23 2.60 8.35
N SER A 170 -24.99 3.04 8.16
CA SER A 170 -23.79 2.28 8.51
C SER A 170 -23.59 2.24 10.03
N HIS A 171 -23.17 1.09 10.54
CA HIS A 171 -22.98 0.85 11.97
C HIS A 171 -21.84 -0.14 12.22
N VAL A 172 -21.39 -0.23 13.46
CA VAL A 172 -20.45 -1.26 13.93
C VAL A 172 -21.12 -2.11 15.00
N HIS A 173 -21.01 -3.43 14.85
CA HIS A 173 -21.31 -4.39 15.91
C HIS A 173 -20.08 -4.51 16.81
N MET A 174 -20.29 -4.23 18.10
CA MET A 174 -19.27 -4.30 19.13
C MET A 174 -19.14 -5.74 19.66
N PRO A 175 -18.01 -6.10 20.31
CA PRO A 175 -17.80 -7.44 20.86
C PRO A 175 -18.84 -7.87 21.91
N ASP A 176 -19.41 -6.92 22.64
CA ASP A 176 -20.45 -7.15 23.65
C ASP A 176 -21.87 -7.33 23.05
N GLY A 177 -21.99 -7.28 21.72
CA GLY A 177 -23.25 -7.38 20.98
C GLY A 177 -23.99 -6.05 20.82
N SER A 178 -23.49 -4.95 21.40
CA SER A 178 -24.05 -3.61 21.17
C SER A 178 -23.78 -3.11 19.74
N VAL A 179 -24.55 -2.13 19.30
CA VAL A 179 -24.44 -1.55 17.95
C VAL A 179 -24.26 -0.05 18.06
N VAL A 180 -23.25 0.49 17.37
CA VAL A 180 -22.95 1.93 17.33
C VAL A 180 -23.12 2.45 15.91
N ASN A 181 -23.91 3.51 15.75
CA ASN A 181 -24.12 4.17 14.46
C ASN A 181 -22.86 4.95 14.04
N LEU A 182 -22.51 4.87 12.75
CA LEU A 182 -21.35 5.53 12.16
C LEU A 182 -21.70 6.76 11.29
N SER A 183 -22.99 7.08 11.10
CA SER A 183 -23.47 8.12 10.17
C SER A 183 -22.76 9.48 10.29
N ASP A 184 -22.41 9.86 11.52
CA ASP A 184 -21.81 11.17 11.83
C ASP A 184 -20.28 11.08 11.96
N SER A 185 -19.73 9.86 11.97
CA SER A 185 -18.30 9.59 12.12
C SER A 185 -17.60 9.38 10.77
N ILE A 186 -18.36 9.04 9.72
CA ILE A 186 -17.82 8.81 8.38
C ILE A 186 -17.48 10.13 7.70
N LYS A 187 -16.26 10.20 7.16
CA LYS A 187 -15.71 11.36 6.46
C LYS A 187 -15.42 11.03 5.00
N THR A 188 -15.47 12.04 4.14
CA THR A 188 -15.09 11.91 2.72
C THR A 188 -13.59 12.03 2.57
N LEU A 189 -12.94 11.03 1.98
CA LEU A 189 -11.55 11.12 1.52
C LEU A 189 -11.50 11.71 0.10
N HIS A 190 -12.35 11.17 -0.77
CA HIS A 190 -12.56 11.61 -2.15
C HIS A 190 -13.99 11.25 -2.56
N GLN A 191 -14.49 11.76 -3.69
CA GLN A 191 -15.78 11.31 -4.22
C GLN A 191 -15.80 9.78 -4.37
N GLY A 192 -16.82 9.13 -3.80
CA GLY A 192 -16.97 7.67 -3.74
C GLY A 192 -16.00 6.94 -2.81
N LEU A 193 -15.09 7.64 -2.12
CA LEU A 193 -14.15 7.08 -1.16
C LEU A 193 -14.31 7.77 0.20
N PHE A 194 -14.72 6.98 1.20
CA PHE A 194 -15.01 7.45 2.54
C PHE A 194 -14.15 6.69 3.56
N TYR A 195 -14.10 7.21 4.77
CA TYR A 195 -13.43 6.55 5.87
C TYR A 195 -14.05 6.88 7.21
N VAL A 196 -13.84 6.00 8.18
CA VAL A 196 -14.08 6.27 9.60
C VAL A 196 -12.82 5.92 10.40
N ASP A 197 -12.44 6.80 11.31
CA ASP A 197 -11.40 6.54 12.30
C ASP A 197 -12.08 5.98 13.55
N PHE A 198 -11.72 4.76 13.95
CA PHE A 198 -12.36 4.04 15.04
C PHE A 198 -11.34 3.68 16.12
N THR A 199 -11.66 3.98 17.38
CA THR A 199 -10.83 3.68 18.55
C THR A 199 -11.55 2.65 19.42
N PRO A 200 -11.13 1.38 19.41
CA PRO A 200 -11.81 0.34 20.18
C PRO A 200 -11.45 0.44 21.67
N SER A 201 -12.44 0.23 22.55
CA SER A 201 -12.26 0.32 24.02
C SER A 201 -12.19 -1.05 24.71
N GLN A 202 -12.54 -2.13 24.01
CA GLN A 202 -12.57 -3.50 24.52
C GLN A 202 -12.00 -4.50 23.51
N GLU A 203 -11.52 -5.63 24.01
CA GLU A 203 -11.04 -6.75 23.19
C GLU A 203 -12.21 -7.50 22.52
N GLY A 204 -11.95 -8.13 21.38
CA GLY A 204 -12.90 -8.95 20.64
C GLY A 204 -13.12 -8.50 19.21
N THR A 205 -14.11 -9.09 18.54
CA THR A 205 -14.38 -8.85 17.11
C THR A 205 -15.35 -7.70 16.92
N TYR A 206 -14.93 -6.70 16.15
CA TYR A 206 -15.77 -5.59 15.69
C TYR A 206 -16.17 -5.86 14.25
N ILE A 207 -17.47 -5.76 13.93
CA ILE A 207 -17.97 -5.96 12.57
C ILE A 207 -18.51 -4.63 12.05
N PHE A 208 -17.80 -4.03 11.10
CA PHE A 208 -18.25 -2.82 10.42
C PHE A 208 -19.22 -3.21 9.32
N HIS A 209 -20.48 -2.82 9.47
CA HIS A 209 -21.51 -3.04 8.47
C HIS A 209 -21.85 -1.71 7.81
N ILE A 210 -21.53 -1.61 6.54
CA ILE A 210 -21.65 -0.39 5.75
C ILE A 210 -22.79 -0.57 4.76
N THR A 211 -23.76 0.34 4.81
CA THR A 211 -24.91 0.35 3.92
C THR A 211 -24.88 1.64 3.11
N ALA A 212 -24.71 1.52 1.80
CA ALA A 212 -24.74 2.65 0.88
C ALA A 212 -26.06 2.71 0.12
N THR A 213 -26.63 3.91 -0.04
CA THR A 213 -27.81 4.16 -0.85
C THR A 213 -27.49 5.18 -1.95
N SER A 214 -27.80 4.84 -3.20
CA SER A 214 -27.65 5.73 -4.35
C SER A 214 -28.82 5.54 -5.32
N LYS A 215 -29.48 6.65 -5.69
CA LYS A 215 -30.61 6.68 -6.65
C LYS A 215 -31.71 5.64 -6.36
N GLY A 216 -31.98 5.36 -5.08
CA GLY A 216 -33.00 4.39 -4.65
C GLY A 216 -32.54 2.93 -4.59
N THR A 217 -31.30 2.62 -5.01
CA THR A 217 -30.68 1.30 -4.81
C THR A 217 -29.82 1.32 -3.55
N ALA A 218 -29.95 0.29 -2.71
CA ALA A 218 -29.09 0.08 -1.55
C ALA A 218 -28.12 -1.10 -1.78
N ALA A 219 -26.92 -0.99 -1.23
CA ALA A 219 -25.91 -2.04 -1.24
C ALA A 219 -25.21 -2.11 0.12
N ASN A 220 -24.78 -3.31 0.49
CA ASN A 220 -24.14 -3.55 1.79
C ASN A 220 -22.73 -4.11 1.59
N GLY A 221 -21.82 -3.73 2.49
CA GLY A 221 -20.49 -4.30 2.62
C GLY A 221 -20.17 -4.51 4.10
N SER A 222 -19.39 -5.54 4.42
CA SER A 222 -19.00 -5.81 5.82
C SER A 222 -17.55 -6.24 5.92
N VAL A 223 -16.89 -5.82 6.99
CA VAL A 223 -15.53 -6.26 7.33
C VAL A 223 -15.43 -6.43 8.85
N ALA A 224 -14.65 -7.42 9.28
CA ALA A 224 -14.39 -7.68 10.68
C ALA A 224 -12.94 -7.34 11.04
N THR A 225 -12.75 -6.73 12.21
CA THR A 225 -11.44 -6.46 12.81
C THR A 225 -11.39 -7.10 14.19
N LEU A 226 -10.38 -7.95 14.42
CA LEU A 226 -10.12 -8.52 15.74
C LEU A 226 -9.27 -7.55 16.58
N VAL A 227 -9.82 -7.05 17.68
CA VAL A 227 -9.10 -6.17 18.60
C VAL A 227 -8.54 -7.00 19.76
N LEU A 228 -7.25 -6.82 20.01
CA LEU A 228 -6.51 -7.49 21.08
C LEU A 228 -5.93 -6.44 22.04
N LYS A 229 -5.45 -6.87 23.20
CA LYS A 229 -4.73 -5.98 24.12
C LYS A 229 -3.50 -5.30 23.50
N GLN A 230 -2.80 -5.98 22.60
CA GLN A 230 -1.64 -5.48 21.86
C GLN A 230 -1.73 -5.95 20.39
N ASN A 231 -1.27 -5.12 19.45
CA ASN A 231 -1.24 -5.47 18.04
C ASN A 231 0.07 -6.19 17.66
N PHE A 232 0.08 -6.86 16.51
CA PHE A 232 1.25 -7.61 16.03
C PHE A 232 2.48 -6.74 15.80
N GLU A 233 2.31 -5.50 15.36
CA GLU A 233 3.41 -4.57 15.12
C GLU A 233 4.15 -4.25 16.43
N SER A 234 3.42 -3.97 17.50
CA SER A 234 4.00 -3.70 18.81
C SER A 234 4.73 -4.92 19.37
N VAL A 235 4.16 -6.12 19.22
CA VAL A 235 4.81 -7.37 19.65
C VAL A 235 6.08 -7.62 18.85
N SER A 236 6.07 -7.40 17.54
CA SER A 236 7.24 -7.53 16.68
C SER A 236 8.37 -6.56 17.09
N ASN A 237 8.02 -5.32 17.42
CA ASN A 237 8.98 -4.33 17.91
C ASN A 237 9.58 -4.73 19.28
N GLN A 238 8.77 -5.28 20.19
CA GLN A 238 9.26 -5.82 21.46
C GLN A 238 10.22 -7.00 21.25
N ILE A 239 9.93 -7.91 20.31
CA ILE A 239 10.81 -9.02 19.96
C ILE A 239 12.15 -8.49 19.42
N LEU A 240 12.14 -7.46 18.57
CA LEU A 240 13.37 -6.84 18.06
C LEU A 240 14.23 -6.20 19.16
N GLN A 241 13.59 -5.53 20.13
CA GLN A 241 14.27 -4.98 21.30
C GLN A 241 14.89 -6.09 22.16
N LEU A 242 14.14 -7.17 22.41
CA LEU A 242 14.64 -8.34 23.13
C LEU A 242 15.87 -8.94 22.44
N ASN A 243 15.84 -9.11 21.12
CA ASN A 243 17.00 -9.60 20.37
C ASN A 243 18.23 -8.69 20.51
N THR A 244 18.03 -7.37 20.50
CA THR A 244 19.12 -6.39 20.73
C THR A 244 19.73 -6.53 22.12
N VAL A 245 18.90 -6.70 23.15
CA VAL A 245 19.36 -6.91 24.53
C VAL A 245 20.10 -8.23 24.68
N LEU A 246 19.61 -9.30 24.05
CA LEU A 246 20.28 -10.61 24.05
C LEU A 246 21.64 -10.57 23.35
N ASP A 247 21.74 -9.90 22.19
CA ASP A 247 23.02 -9.70 21.48
C ASP A 247 24.03 -8.92 22.34
N SER A 248 23.57 -7.84 22.97
CA SER A 248 24.41 -7.05 23.88
C SER A 248 24.88 -7.88 25.09
N THR A 249 23.97 -8.67 25.66
CA THR A 249 24.29 -9.58 26.77
C THR A 249 25.31 -10.64 26.35
N SER A 250 25.20 -11.18 25.14
CA SER A 250 26.16 -12.14 24.60
C SER A 250 27.56 -11.52 24.45
N LYS A 251 27.65 -10.28 23.95
CA LYS A 251 28.92 -9.55 23.81
C LYS A 251 29.57 -9.26 25.17
N GLU A 252 28.78 -8.85 26.16
CA GLU A 252 29.29 -8.67 27.53
C GLU A 252 29.75 -9.99 28.15
N LEU A 253 29.09 -11.11 27.85
CA LEU A 253 29.54 -12.44 28.30
C LEU A 253 30.87 -12.84 27.64
N ASP A 254 31.06 -12.56 26.35
CA ASP A 254 32.34 -12.80 25.65
C ASP A 254 33.47 -11.94 26.24
N LYS A 255 33.17 -10.68 26.57
CA LYS A 255 34.12 -9.79 27.25
C LYS A 255 34.49 -10.32 28.64
N LEU A 256 33.49 -10.69 29.44
CA LEU A 256 33.70 -11.28 30.76
C LEU A 256 34.56 -12.55 30.68
N LYS A 257 34.30 -13.41 29.69
CA LYS A 257 35.10 -14.62 29.43
C LYS A 257 36.56 -14.27 29.13
N SER A 258 36.80 -13.27 28.29
CA SER A 258 38.15 -12.78 27.98
C SER A 258 38.86 -12.22 29.22
N GLU A 259 38.16 -11.44 30.04
CA GLU A 259 38.69 -10.90 31.29
C GLU A 259 39.04 -12.01 32.30
N ILE A 260 38.19 -13.04 32.44
CA ILE A 260 38.46 -14.21 33.29
C ILE A 260 39.70 -14.97 32.79
N GLN A 261 39.86 -15.16 31.49
CA GLN A 261 41.06 -15.77 30.92
C GLN A 261 42.31 -14.91 31.20
N GLY A 262 42.18 -13.59 31.07
CA GLY A 262 43.23 -12.64 31.43
C GLY A 262 43.63 -12.76 32.91
N PHE A 263 42.66 -12.83 33.82
CA PHE A 263 42.91 -13.06 35.24
C PHE A 263 43.62 -14.40 35.51
N GLY A 264 43.19 -15.47 34.82
CA GLY A 264 43.86 -16.78 34.90
C GLY A 264 45.32 -16.73 34.48
N ASN A 265 45.66 -15.97 33.44
CA ASN A 265 47.04 -15.78 33.01
C ASN A 265 47.86 -15.03 34.06
N VAL A 266 47.32 -13.95 34.64
CA VAL A 266 47.97 -13.20 35.72
C VAL A 266 48.23 -14.09 36.94
N LEU A 267 47.25 -14.91 37.32
CA LEU A 267 47.38 -15.86 38.43
C LEU A 267 48.50 -16.88 38.17
N ASN A 268 48.55 -17.46 36.96
CA ASN A 268 49.61 -18.40 36.57
C ASN A 268 50.99 -17.75 36.59
N SER A 269 51.14 -16.54 36.05
CA SER A 269 52.39 -15.79 36.10
C SER A 269 52.82 -15.48 37.53
N SER A 270 51.88 -15.05 38.39
CA SER A 270 52.15 -14.79 39.81
C SER A 270 52.62 -16.06 40.53
N GLN A 271 51.96 -17.19 40.29
CA GLN A 271 52.34 -18.48 40.85
C GLN A 271 53.77 -18.89 40.44
N GLN A 272 54.15 -18.67 39.17
CA GLN A 272 55.51 -18.90 38.70
C GLN A 272 56.51 -17.98 39.39
N SER A 273 56.24 -16.67 39.48
CA SER A 273 57.11 -15.71 40.16
C SER A 273 57.32 -16.06 41.63
N ILE A 274 56.26 -16.45 42.36
CA ILE A 274 56.35 -16.90 43.75
C ILE A 274 57.20 -18.18 43.86
N THR A 275 57.03 -19.12 42.93
CA THR A 275 57.82 -20.36 42.90
C THR A 275 59.31 -20.07 42.71
N LEU A 276 59.66 -19.19 41.76
CA LEU A 276 61.04 -18.75 41.54
C LEU A 276 61.61 -18.01 42.76
N ALA A 277 60.83 -17.10 43.36
CA ALA A 277 61.23 -16.38 44.56
C ALA A 277 61.56 -17.33 45.72
N ASN A 278 60.71 -18.35 45.96
CA ASN A 278 60.96 -19.37 46.97
C ASN A 278 62.22 -20.21 46.68
N GLN A 279 62.47 -20.57 45.42
CA GLN A 279 63.71 -21.26 45.04
C GLN A 279 64.96 -20.42 45.33
N ASN A 280 64.89 -19.11 45.03
CA ASN A 280 65.99 -18.19 45.31
C ASN A 280 66.18 -17.98 46.81
N LEU A 281 65.10 -17.84 47.59
CA LEU A 281 65.15 -17.76 49.04
C LEU A 281 65.79 -19.01 49.64
N ASN A 282 65.40 -20.21 49.20
CA ASN A 282 66.01 -21.45 49.68
C ASN A 282 67.51 -21.51 49.41
N LYS A 283 67.97 -21.07 48.23
CA LYS A 283 69.41 -20.97 47.91
C LYS A 283 70.13 -19.99 48.82
N SER A 284 69.54 -18.81 49.06
CA SER A 284 70.12 -17.80 49.95
C SER A 284 70.18 -18.28 51.41
N VAL A 285 69.13 -18.92 51.90
CA VAL A 285 69.08 -19.54 53.25
C VAL A 285 70.16 -20.62 53.38
N THR A 286 70.34 -21.47 52.37
CA THR A 286 71.39 -22.49 52.36
C THR A 286 72.78 -21.86 52.45
N LYS A 287 73.08 -20.87 51.59
CA LYS A 287 74.37 -20.15 51.62
C LYS A 287 74.61 -19.44 52.96
N MET A 288 73.56 -18.89 53.56
CA MET A 288 73.65 -18.25 54.88
C MET A 288 73.96 -19.29 55.96
N SER A 289 73.31 -20.45 55.92
CA SER A 289 73.59 -21.58 56.83
C SER A 289 75.03 -22.06 56.71
N ASP A 290 75.54 -22.21 55.49
CA ASP A 290 76.95 -22.57 55.24
C ASP A 290 77.90 -21.51 55.81
N SER A 291 77.58 -20.23 55.60
CA SER A 291 78.37 -19.11 56.12
C SER A 291 78.39 -19.09 57.66
N VAL A 292 77.25 -19.34 58.31
CA VAL A 292 77.15 -19.46 59.77
C VAL A 292 77.99 -20.63 60.27
N THR A 293 77.94 -21.78 59.60
CA THR A 293 78.76 -22.95 59.93
C THR A 293 80.26 -22.65 59.82
N ASN A 294 80.67 -21.95 58.76
CA ASN A 294 82.05 -21.52 58.58
C ASN A 294 82.51 -20.54 59.68
N ILE A 295 81.64 -19.60 60.10
CA ILE A 295 81.92 -18.68 61.21
C ILE A 295 82.07 -19.44 62.52
N ASP A 296 81.21 -20.43 62.78
CA ASP A 296 81.28 -21.28 63.97
C ASP A 296 82.61 -22.07 64.01
N GLN A 297 83.01 -22.67 62.89
CA GLN A 297 84.31 -23.33 62.75
C GLN A 297 85.50 -22.37 62.95
N ALA A 298 85.46 -21.17 62.36
CA ALA A 298 86.50 -20.17 62.56
C ALA A 298 86.57 -19.68 64.02
N SER A 299 85.41 -19.51 64.67
CA SER A 299 85.30 -19.13 66.08
C SER A 299 85.90 -20.19 67.00
N THR A 300 85.59 -21.47 66.76
CA THR A 300 86.16 -22.59 67.53
C THR A 300 87.68 -22.71 67.33
N GLN A 301 88.19 -22.49 66.11
CA GLN A 301 89.63 -22.43 65.85
C GLN A 301 90.31 -21.28 66.60
N LEU A 302 89.74 -20.07 66.56
CA LEU A 302 90.24 -18.92 67.33
C LEU A 302 90.27 -19.21 68.83
N ASN A 303 89.20 -19.82 69.36
CA ASN A 303 89.13 -20.20 70.76
C ASN A 303 90.18 -21.26 71.13
N SER A 304 90.45 -22.22 70.24
CA SER A 304 91.53 -23.21 70.43
C SER A 304 92.93 -22.60 70.43
N LEU A 305 93.14 -21.50 69.72
CA LEU A 305 94.42 -20.77 69.68
C LEU A 305 94.58 -19.80 70.86
N PHE A 306 93.48 -19.38 71.48
CA PHE A 306 93.49 -18.42 72.57
C PHE A 306 94.35 -18.87 73.75
N LEU A 307 94.16 -20.10 74.24
CA LEU A 307 94.92 -20.66 75.37
C LEU A 307 96.43 -20.75 75.10
N PRO A 308 96.89 -21.36 73.97
CA PRO A 308 98.30 -21.36 73.60
C PRO A 308 98.90 -19.96 73.48
N VAL A 309 98.20 -19.00 72.86
CA VAL A 309 98.70 -17.63 72.68
C VAL A 309 98.84 -16.91 74.01
N VAL A 310 97.82 -16.99 74.88
CA VAL A 310 97.87 -16.40 76.23
C VAL A 310 98.98 -17.04 77.07
N ALA A 311 99.17 -18.37 76.98
CA ALA A 311 100.26 -19.06 77.66
C ALA A 311 101.64 -18.58 77.16
N LEU A 312 101.82 -18.41 75.84
CA LEU A 312 103.05 -17.85 75.26
C LEU A 312 103.31 -16.42 75.76
N ILE A 313 102.28 -15.56 75.81
CA ILE A 313 102.40 -14.20 76.36
C ILE A 313 102.84 -14.24 77.83
N ALA A 314 102.23 -15.10 78.65
CA ALA A 314 102.60 -15.26 80.06
C ALA A 314 104.05 -15.74 80.24
N ILE A 315 104.51 -16.69 79.42
CA ILE A 315 105.91 -17.15 79.41
C ILE A 315 106.86 -16.02 79.05
N ILE A 316 106.55 -15.23 78.01
CA ILE A 316 107.36 -14.08 77.61
C ILE A 316 107.47 -13.06 78.76
N ILE A 317 106.36 -12.73 79.41
CA ILE A 317 106.34 -11.81 80.55
C ILE A 317 107.19 -12.36 81.70
N ALA A 318 107.06 -13.64 82.04
CA ALA A 318 107.88 -14.27 83.08
C ALA A 318 109.39 -14.22 82.76
N LEU A 319 109.75 -14.46 81.49
CA LEU A 319 111.14 -14.31 81.02
C LEU A 319 111.65 -12.87 81.17
N GLN A 320 110.84 -11.88 80.76
CA GLN A 320 111.18 -10.46 80.88
C GLN A 320 111.42 -10.06 82.33
N ILE A 321 110.57 -10.49 83.27
CA ILE A 321 110.73 -10.25 84.71
C ILE A 321 112.03 -10.88 85.22
N THR A 322 112.32 -12.12 84.83
CA THR A 322 113.55 -12.84 85.24
C THR A 322 114.81 -12.13 84.75
N ILE A 323 114.81 -11.64 83.50
CA ILE A 323 115.92 -10.87 82.92
C ILE A 323 116.12 -9.54 83.68
N LEU A 324 115.04 -8.83 84.01
CA LEU A 324 115.09 -7.59 84.78
C LEU A 324 115.58 -7.81 86.22
N ALA A 325 115.14 -8.88 86.89
CA ALA A 325 115.57 -9.23 88.23
C ALA A 325 117.07 -9.63 88.30
N ARG A 326 117.62 -10.26 87.26
CA ARG A 326 119.05 -10.62 87.16
C ARG A 326 119.97 -9.41 86.91
N ARG A 327 119.42 -8.29 86.43
CA ARG A 327 120.18 -7.07 86.08
C ARG A 327 120.26 -6.04 87.22
N ARG A 328 119.72 -6.34 88.39
CA ARG A 328 119.91 -5.60 89.65
C ARG A 328 120.91 -6.32 90.53
#